data_AF-A0A418NHR6-F1
#
_entry.id   AF-A0A418NHR6-F1
#
_cell.length_a   1.000
_cell.length_b   1.000
_cell.length_c   1.000
_cell.angle_alpha   90.00
_cell.angle_beta   90.00
_cell.angle_gamma   90.00
#
_symmetry.space_group_name_H-M   'P 1'
#
loop_
_entity.id
_entity.type
_entity.pdbx_description
1 polymer ?
#
loop_
_entity_poly.entity_id
_entity_poly.type
_entity_poly.pdbx_seq_one_letter_code
_entity_poly.pdbx_strand_id
1 'polypeptide(L)'
;MKRPLLLASMGLSALIPASAYGQAEEPTLAGRAAIERIAGNTIVLTPESEAPFALEVVMYFASDGRAVSRMSANGVANEAESLVGKWSIDDQERLCVVEDGKDLKSDRDCIGIVVTGNTVRSVPEDIFRGLHATIAEGNPSKL
;
A
#
# COMPACT_ATOMS: atom_id res chain seq x y z
N MET A 1 59.65 53.10 -19.96
CA MET A 1 58.36 53.73 -20.34
C MET A 1 57.22 53.10 -19.54
N LYS A 2 56.24 53.92 -19.13
CA LYS A 2 54.83 53.64 -18.73
C LYS A 2 54.41 52.19 -18.32
N ARG A 3 53.96 52.06 -17.05
CA ARG A 3 52.81 51.20 -16.63
C ARG A 3 51.54 51.61 -17.43
N PRO A 4 50.56 50.74 -17.72
CA PRO A 4 49.68 50.08 -16.73
C PRO A 4 49.49 48.56 -17.05
N LEU A 5 48.49 47.78 -16.62
CA LEU A 5 47.23 48.00 -15.87
C LEU A 5 46.92 46.74 -14.99
N LEU A 6 45.92 46.83 -14.11
CA LEU A 6 45.25 45.71 -13.44
C LEU A 6 43.90 45.41 -14.10
N LEU A 7 43.48 44.15 -14.15
CA LEU A 7 42.10 43.75 -14.44
C LEU A 7 41.64 42.80 -13.34
N ALA A 8 40.68 43.27 -12.53
CA ALA A 8 40.07 42.49 -11.46
C ALA A 8 38.87 41.73 -12.03
N SER A 9 38.93 40.40 -12.04
CA SER A 9 37.80 39.55 -12.42
C SER A 9 36.82 39.44 -11.25
N MET A 10 35.75 40.24 -11.27
CA MET A 10 34.61 40.04 -10.39
C MET A 10 33.87 38.76 -10.79
N GLY A 11 34.02 37.69 -10.01
CA GLY A 11 33.25 36.47 -10.16
C GLY A 11 31.79 36.71 -9.79
N LEU A 12 30.90 36.71 -10.77
CA LEU A 12 29.47 36.89 -10.57
C LEU A 12 28.86 35.56 -10.09
N SER A 13 28.74 35.38 -8.76
CA SER A 13 28.06 34.22 -8.18
C SER A 13 26.57 34.26 -8.54
N ALA A 14 26.18 33.45 -9.52
CA ALA A 14 24.78 33.24 -9.85
C ALA A 14 24.08 32.49 -8.71
N LEU A 15 23.32 33.23 -7.90
CA LEU A 15 22.37 32.67 -6.94
C LEU A 15 21.22 32.03 -7.74
N ILE A 16 21.34 30.73 -8.01
CA ILE A 16 20.22 29.93 -8.51
C ILE A 16 19.19 29.88 -7.37
N PRO A 17 17.95 30.38 -7.54
CA PRO A 17 16.93 30.22 -6.53
C PRO A 17 16.64 28.73 -6.37
N ALA A 18 16.79 28.22 -5.15
CA ALA A 18 16.41 26.85 -4.83
C ALA A 18 14.92 26.67 -5.16
N SER A 19 14.63 25.90 -6.20
CA SER A 19 13.26 25.59 -6.57
C SER A 19 12.58 24.94 -5.38
N ALA A 20 11.48 25.53 -4.93
CA ALA A 20 10.58 24.85 -4.02
C ALA A 20 10.09 23.60 -4.75
N TYR A 21 10.60 22.44 -4.36
CA TYR A 21 10.08 21.16 -4.80
C TYR A 21 8.67 21.05 -4.23
N GLY A 22 7.67 21.44 -5.04
CA GLY A 22 6.30 21.05 -4.78
C GLY A 22 6.29 19.54 -4.61
N GLN A 23 5.79 19.07 -3.47
CA GLN A 23 5.66 17.64 -3.23
C GLN A 23 4.78 17.08 -4.34
N ALA A 24 5.36 16.25 -5.21
CA ALA A 24 4.59 15.58 -6.25
C ALA A 24 3.57 14.68 -5.53
N GLU A 25 2.29 14.99 -5.71
CA GLU A 25 1.21 14.22 -5.10
C GLU A 25 1.28 12.79 -5.63
N GLU A 26 1.31 11.82 -4.71
CA GLU A 26 1.53 10.42 -5.11
C GLU A 26 0.36 9.94 -5.98
N PRO A 27 0.65 9.26 -7.10
CA PRO A 27 -0.39 8.85 -8.03
C PRO A 27 -1.37 7.89 -7.35
N THR A 28 -2.65 8.20 -7.45
CA THR A 28 -3.71 7.31 -6.99
C THR A 28 -4.00 6.26 -8.06
N LEU A 29 -3.77 5.01 -7.73
CA LEU A 29 -4.06 3.83 -8.55
C LEU A 29 -5.44 3.27 -8.18
N ALA A 30 -6.14 2.70 -9.16
CA ALA A 30 -7.38 1.97 -8.96
C ALA A 30 -7.42 0.71 -9.84
N GLY A 31 -8.37 -0.19 -9.55
CA GLY A 31 -8.62 -1.38 -10.36
C GLY A 31 -7.37 -2.26 -10.48
N ARG A 32 -7.08 -2.73 -11.70
CA ARG A 32 -5.98 -3.66 -11.97
C ARG A 32 -4.62 -3.11 -11.50
N ALA A 33 -4.33 -1.85 -11.76
CA ALA A 33 -3.06 -1.22 -11.39
C ALA A 33 -2.85 -1.16 -9.87
N ALA A 34 -3.93 -0.95 -9.10
CA ALA A 34 -3.89 -0.98 -7.65
C ALA A 34 -3.68 -2.40 -7.11
N ILE A 35 -4.26 -3.41 -7.76
CA ILE A 35 -4.12 -4.82 -7.36
C ILE A 35 -2.72 -5.34 -7.71
N GLU A 36 -2.17 -4.98 -8.86
CA GLU A 36 -0.79 -5.30 -9.24
C GLU A 36 0.22 -4.61 -8.31
N ARG A 37 -0.10 -3.44 -7.72
CA ARG A 37 0.72 -2.75 -6.71
C ARG A 37 0.76 -3.48 -5.36
N ILE A 38 -0.28 -4.21 -4.97
CA ILE A 38 -0.30 -5.04 -3.74
C ILE A 38 0.24 -6.46 -3.98
N ALA A 39 0.26 -6.95 -5.22
CA ALA A 39 0.83 -8.24 -5.56
C ALA A 39 2.33 -8.31 -5.21
N GLY A 40 2.74 -9.40 -4.58
CA GLY A 40 4.07 -9.57 -3.99
C GLY A 40 4.27 -8.88 -2.64
N ASN A 41 3.26 -8.19 -2.10
CA ASN A 41 3.33 -7.40 -0.86
C ASN A 41 2.27 -7.81 0.17
N THR A 42 2.35 -7.20 1.35
CA THR A 42 1.41 -7.40 2.46
C THR A 42 0.54 -6.17 2.67
N ILE A 43 -0.78 -6.35 2.81
CA ILE A 43 -1.67 -5.33 3.39
C ILE A 43 -1.73 -5.55 4.90
N VAL A 44 -1.47 -4.51 5.67
CA VAL A 44 -1.67 -4.45 7.12
C VAL A 44 -2.87 -3.54 7.39
N LEU A 45 -3.89 -4.07 8.07
CA LEU A 45 -5.06 -3.34 8.51
C LEU A 45 -5.02 -3.20 10.03
N THR A 46 -4.88 -1.97 10.51
CA THR A 46 -4.89 -1.63 11.94
C THR A 46 -6.13 -0.82 12.29
N PRO A 47 -6.72 -0.96 13.49
CA PRO A 47 -7.87 -0.16 13.88
C PRO A 47 -7.57 1.35 13.95
N GLU A 48 -8.53 2.17 13.51
CA GLU A 48 -8.46 3.64 13.61
C GLU A 48 -8.55 4.15 15.06
N SER A 49 -8.89 3.29 16.02
CA SER A 49 -9.01 3.66 17.44
C SER A 49 -8.46 2.56 18.36
N GLU A 50 -7.89 2.97 19.49
CA GLU A 50 -7.32 2.10 20.54
C GLU A 50 -8.40 1.39 21.39
N ALA A 51 -9.46 0.88 20.77
CA ALA A 51 -10.50 0.13 21.45
C ALA A 51 -9.92 -1.17 22.07
N PRO A 52 -10.43 -1.64 23.22
CA PRO A 52 -9.86 -2.78 23.97
C PRO A 52 -10.02 -4.17 23.31
N PHE A 53 -10.45 -4.20 22.04
CA PHE A 53 -10.55 -5.38 21.18
C PHE A 53 -10.06 -5.02 19.77
N ALA A 54 -8.88 -4.40 19.70
CA ALA A 54 -8.24 -3.97 18.47
C ALA A 54 -7.88 -5.19 17.62
N LEU A 55 -8.58 -5.39 16.50
CA LEU A 55 -8.31 -6.43 15.51
C LEU A 55 -7.31 -5.94 14.48
N GLU A 56 -6.09 -6.49 14.50
CA GLU A 56 -5.15 -6.32 13.40
C GLU A 56 -5.33 -7.47 12.40
N VAL A 57 -5.38 -7.15 11.11
CA VAL A 57 -5.42 -8.14 10.03
C VAL A 57 -4.23 -7.92 9.10
N VAL A 58 -3.45 -8.97 8.87
CA VAL A 58 -2.29 -8.95 7.98
C VAL A 58 -2.55 -9.92 6.84
N MET A 59 -2.47 -9.45 5.60
CA MET A 59 -2.77 -10.24 4.38
C MET A 59 -1.61 -10.15 3.39
N TYR A 60 -0.92 -11.27 3.14
CA TYR A 60 0.11 -11.37 2.10
C TYR A 60 -0.50 -11.87 0.79
N PHE A 61 -0.30 -11.11 -0.29
CA PHE A 61 -0.76 -11.44 -1.64
C PHE A 61 0.46 -11.85 -2.47
N ALA A 62 0.74 -13.14 -2.55
CA ALA A 62 1.88 -13.65 -3.30
C ALA A 62 1.67 -13.50 -4.82
N SER A 63 2.73 -13.19 -5.57
CA SER A 63 2.65 -12.92 -7.02
C SER A 63 2.23 -14.13 -7.88
N ASP A 64 2.15 -15.32 -7.29
CA ASP A 64 1.67 -16.56 -7.91
C ASP A 64 0.14 -16.76 -7.80
N GLY A 65 -0.57 -15.80 -7.20
CA GLY A 65 -2.01 -15.86 -6.96
C GLY A 65 -2.40 -16.50 -5.62
N ARG A 66 -1.46 -16.87 -4.75
CA ARG A 66 -1.76 -17.33 -3.37
C ARG A 66 -1.97 -16.14 -2.43
N ALA A 67 -2.96 -16.24 -1.56
CA ALA A 67 -3.18 -15.33 -0.44
C ALA A 67 -2.97 -16.07 0.89
N VAL A 68 -2.41 -15.37 1.89
CA VAL A 68 -2.41 -15.83 3.29
C VAL A 68 -2.80 -14.66 4.17
N SER A 69 -3.81 -14.85 5.03
CA SER A 69 -4.18 -13.86 6.04
C SER A 69 -3.92 -14.37 7.46
N ARG A 70 -3.68 -13.45 8.38
CA ARG A 70 -3.62 -13.70 9.82
C ARG A 70 -4.36 -12.58 10.55
N MET A 71 -5.14 -12.94 11.56
CA MET A 71 -5.85 -11.99 12.41
C MET A 71 -5.30 -12.08 13.84
N SER A 72 -5.07 -10.95 14.49
CA SER A 72 -4.69 -10.90 15.91
C SER A 72 -5.58 -9.92 16.67
N ALA A 73 -5.86 -10.21 17.94
CA ALA A 73 -6.64 -9.35 18.81
C ALA A 73 -5.75 -8.83 19.94
N ASN A 74 -5.69 -7.51 20.12
CA ASN A 74 -4.89 -6.85 21.15
C ASN A 74 -3.38 -7.21 21.11
N GLY A 75 -2.82 -7.44 19.91
CA GLY A 75 -1.42 -7.84 19.71
C GLY A 75 -1.08 -9.26 20.20
N VAL A 76 -2.03 -9.94 20.86
CA VAL A 76 -1.95 -11.37 21.10
C VAL A 76 -2.37 -12.05 19.80
N ALA A 77 -1.40 -12.63 19.11
CA ALA A 77 -1.70 -13.80 18.31
C ALA A 77 -2.21 -14.90 19.28
N ASN A 78 -3.53 -14.93 19.50
CA ASN A 78 -4.24 -16.21 19.56
C ASN A 78 -3.65 -17.07 18.44
N GLU A 79 -3.45 -18.38 18.63
CA GLU A 79 -2.91 -19.26 17.57
C GLU A 79 -3.75 -19.10 16.31
N ALA A 80 -3.28 -18.22 15.42
CA ALA A 80 -4.19 -17.45 14.60
C ALA A 80 -4.51 -18.29 13.38
N GLU A 81 -5.78 -18.64 13.20
CA GLU A 81 -6.30 -19.28 12.00
C GLU A 81 -5.77 -18.49 10.79
N SER A 82 -4.70 -19.03 10.21
CA SER A 82 -3.98 -18.39 9.13
C SER A 82 -4.65 -18.90 7.88
N LEU A 83 -5.62 -18.14 7.38
CA LEU A 83 -6.44 -18.56 6.25
C LEU A 83 -5.58 -18.50 5.00
N VAL A 84 -5.35 -19.66 4.40
CA VAL A 84 -4.67 -19.80 3.11
C VAL A 84 -5.73 -19.87 2.02
N GLY A 85 -5.45 -19.25 0.89
CA GLY A 85 -6.33 -19.25 -0.26
C GLY A 85 -5.68 -18.68 -1.50
N LYS A 86 -6.51 -18.21 -2.41
CA LYS A 86 -6.12 -17.65 -3.69
C LYS A 86 -6.71 -16.26 -3.84
N TRP A 87 -6.01 -15.41 -4.58
CA TRP A 87 -6.53 -14.13 -5.05
C TRP A 87 -6.49 -14.07 -6.57
N SER A 88 -7.38 -13.26 -7.13
CA SER A 88 -7.47 -13.01 -8.56
C SER A 88 -8.03 -11.61 -8.84
N ILE A 89 -7.94 -11.19 -10.10
CA ILE A 89 -8.60 -9.98 -10.61
C ILE A 89 -9.74 -10.45 -11.51
N ASP A 90 -10.97 -9.98 -11.27
CA ASP A 90 -12.12 -10.29 -12.12
C ASP A 90 -12.16 -9.43 -13.41
N ASP A 91 -13.23 -9.56 -14.19
CA ASP A 91 -13.48 -8.78 -15.40
C ASP A 91 -13.90 -7.32 -15.12
N GLN A 92 -14.24 -7.00 -13.86
CA GLN A 92 -14.53 -5.66 -13.37
C GLN A 92 -13.33 -4.98 -12.68
N GLU A 93 -12.15 -5.58 -12.78
CA GLU A 93 -10.91 -5.15 -12.13
C GLU A 93 -10.93 -5.10 -10.59
N ARG A 94 -11.74 -5.95 -9.97
CA ARG A 94 -11.85 -6.11 -8.52
C ARG A 94 -10.93 -7.23 -8.02
N LEU A 95 -10.43 -7.08 -6.80
CA LEU A 95 -9.68 -8.09 -6.07
C LEU A 95 -10.66 -9.11 -5.49
N CYS A 96 -10.62 -10.34 -5.98
CA CYS A 96 -11.31 -11.47 -5.37
C CYS A 96 -10.34 -12.22 -4.45
N VAL A 97 -10.82 -12.67 -3.28
CA VAL A 97 -10.04 -13.52 -2.36
C VAL A 97 -10.89 -14.69 -1.91
N VAL A 98 -10.39 -15.91 -2.13
CA VAL A 98 -11.12 -17.16 -1.86
C VAL A 98 -10.23 -18.10 -1.06
N GLU A 99 -10.70 -18.53 0.10
CA GLU A 99 -10.03 -19.52 0.96
C GLU A 99 -9.93 -20.88 0.25
N ASP A 100 -8.83 -21.61 0.48
CA ASP A 100 -8.60 -22.90 -0.19
C ASP A 100 -9.71 -23.91 0.13
N GLY A 101 -10.18 -24.61 -0.90
CA GLY A 101 -11.30 -25.55 -0.79
C GLY A 101 -12.68 -24.90 -0.77
N LYS A 102 -12.79 -23.57 -0.86
CA LYS A 102 -14.05 -22.86 -1.12
C LYS A 102 -14.11 -22.40 -2.58
N ASP A 103 -15.32 -22.35 -3.13
CA ASP A 103 -15.61 -21.69 -4.39
C ASP A 103 -15.90 -20.20 -4.16
N LEU A 104 -15.70 -19.37 -5.19
CA LEU A 104 -16.23 -18.01 -5.25
C LEU A 104 -17.76 -18.09 -5.24
N LYS A 105 -18.42 -17.52 -4.23
CA LYS A 105 -19.86 -17.71 -3.99
C LYS A 105 -20.72 -16.57 -4.50
N SER A 106 -20.18 -15.35 -4.58
CA SER A 106 -20.90 -14.18 -5.08
C SER A 106 -19.97 -13.04 -5.48
N ASP A 107 -20.50 -12.06 -6.22
CA ASP A 107 -19.85 -10.78 -6.50
C ASP A 107 -19.35 -10.03 -5.25
N ARG A 108 -19.83 -10.36 -4.05
CA ARG A 108 -19.37 -9.74 -2.79
C ARG A 108 -18.04 -10.28 -2.28
N ASP A 109 -17.56 -11.37 -2.87
CA ASP A 109 -16.25 -11.95 -2.59
C ASP A 109 -15.13 -11.23 -3.38
N CYS A 110 -15.49 -10.22 -4.19
CA CYS A 110 -14.61 -9.38 -4.98
C CYS A 110 -14.84 -7.88 -4.67
N ILE A 111 -13.77 -7.17 -4.31
CA ILE A 111 -13.81 -5.76 -3.90
C ILE A 111 -12.94 -4.87 -4.81
N GLY A 112 -13.38 -3.65 -5.10
CA GLY A 112 -12.50 -2.68 -5.74
C GLY A 112 -11.40 -2.24 -4.79
N ILE A 113 -10.19 -2.00 -5.30
CA ILE A 113 -9.04 -1.51 -4.54
C ILE A 113 -8.57 -0.18 -5.12
N VAL A 114 -8.26 0.76 -4.23
CA VAL A 114 -7.60 2.04 -4.54
C VAL A 114 -6.34 2.13 -3.68
N VAL A 115 -5.23 2.57 -4.29
CA VAL A 115 -3.94 2.76 -3.60
C VAL A 115 -3.42 4.17 -3.86
N THR A 116 -3.07 4.90 -2.80
CA THR A 116 -2.40 6.19 -2.88
C THR A 116 -1.14 6.11 -2.02
N GLY A 117 0.03 6.12 -2.67
CA GLY A 117 1.30 5.84 -2.01
C GLY A 117 1.34 4.41 -1.46
N ASN A 118 1.38 4.30 -0.12
CA ASN A 118 1.23 3.04 0.61
C ASN A 118 -0.14 2.88 1.29
N THR A 119 -1.06 3.85 1.20
CA THR A 119 -2.41 3.73 1.77
C THR A 119 -3.30 2.92 0.82
N VAL A 120 -4.08 1.97 1.36
CA VAL A 120 -5.05 1.17 0.63
C VAL A 120 -6.47 1.52 1.07
N ARG A 121 -7.42 1.57 0.14
CA ARG A 121 -8.86 1.76 0.40
C ARG A 121 -9.66 0.74 -0.40
N SER A 122 -10.76 0.26 0.18
CA SER A 122 -11.72 -0.61 -0.49
C SER A 122 -12.79 0.19 -1.23
N VAL A 123 -13.38 -0.41 -2.26
CA VAL A 123 -14.62 0.04 -2.91
C VAL A 123 -15.60 -1.14 -2.95
N PRO A 124 -16.75 -1.08 -2.25
CA PRO A 124 -17.20 0.01 -1.38
C PRO A 124 -16.32 0.22 -0.13
N GLU A 125 -16.37 1.44 0.44
CA GLU A 125 -15.50 1.87 1.53
C GLU A 125 -15.85 1.24 2.89
N ASP A 126 -16.99 0.56 2.98
CA ASP A 126 -17.45 -0.08 4.21
C ASP A 126 -16.68 -1.37 4.56
N ILE A 127 -16.01 -2.00 3.59
CA ILE A 127 -15.21 -3.23 3.81
C ILE A 127 -14.02 -2.98 4.75
N PHE A 128 -13.33 -1.84 4.63
CA PHE A 128 -12.24 -1.44 5.53
C PHE A 128 -12.65 -0.39 6.58
N ARG A 129 -13.96 -0.21 6.84
CA ARG A 129 -14.45 0.83 7.76
C ARG A 129 -13.90 0.66 9.18
N GLY A 130 -13.29 1.71 9.72
CA GLY A 130 -12.67 1.67 11.05
C GLY A 130 -11.28 1.03 11.07
N LEU A 131 -10.72 0.71 9.91
CA LEU A 131 -9.38 0.17 9.73
C LEU A 131 -8.54 1.08 8.82
N HIS A 132 -7.35 1.45 9.26
CA HIS A 132 -6.32 2.02 8.41
C HIS A 132 -5.56 0.88 7.70
N ALA A 133 -5.68 0.80 6.37
CA ALA A 133 -5.02 -0.22 5.56
C ALA A 133 -3.78 0.34 4.85
N THR A 134 -2.63 -0.33 5.00
CA THR A 134 -1.34 0.08 4.40
C THR A 134 -0.59 -1.07 3.75
N ILE A 135 0.27 -0.76 2.78
CA ILE A 135 1.16 -1.73 2.12
C ILE A 135 2.49 -1.79 2.87
N ALA A 136 2.87 -2.98 3.31
CA ALA A 136 4.22 -3.35 3.73
C ALA A 136 4.89 -4.20 2.63
N GLU A 137 6.17 -3.95 2.36
CA GLU A 137 6.90 -4.62 1.28
C GLU A 137 7.13 -6.12 1.57
N GLY A 138 6.90 -6.96 0.56
CA GLY A 138 7.14 -8.40 0.65
C GLY A 138 6.21 -9.13 1.62
N ASN A 139 6.77 -10.06 2.40
CA ASN A 139 6.07 -10.83 3.44
C ASN A 139 6.85 -10.72 4.78
N PRO A 140 6.78 -9.56 5.46
CA PRO A 140 7.60 -9.30 6.65
C PRO A 140 7.24 -10.21 7.82
N SER A 141 5.96 -10.58 7.94
CA SER A 141 5.41 -11.44 8.99
C SER A 141 5.59 -12.95 8.72
N LYS A 142 6.27 -13.31 7.62
CA LYS A 142 6.51 -14.69 7.14
C LYS A 142 5.25 -15.56 7.20
N LEU A 143 4.18 -15.05 6.59
CA LEU A 143 2.89 -15.72 6.38
C LEU A 143 3.01 -16.89 5.38
#